data_AF-A0A3G2HVP9-F1
#
_entry.id   AF-A0A3G2HVP9-F1
#
_cell.length_a   1.000
_cell.length_b   1.000
_cell.length_c   1.000
_cell.angle_alpha   90.00
_cell.angle_beta   90.00
_cell.angle_gamma   90.00
#
_symmetry.space_group_name_H-M   'P 1'
#
loop_
_entity.id
_entity.type
_entity.pdbx_description
1 polymer ?
#
loop_
_entity_poly.entity_id
_entity_poly.type
_entity_poly.pdbx_seq_one_letter_code
_entity_poly.pdbx_strand_id
1 'polypeptide(L)'
;MNVFPLFFNLTGKAVVVVGGGSVAERKVRLLLRAGARVTVVAPEQTPWLRASAQAGALSSLFTAFVAEHIREAWLVIAATGRREINRIVAQAADALHLPCNVVDDGQLSTVQVPAMIDRSPLMIAVSSAGSAPVLARRVREWIESELPESVGDLAGLLARRRADIKQAFPEVHTRRHFFDYVLDGHIPDLLAQGKSTEALAAFDDALQKQTPQQHVQVTILPIADLEAVDLLTLRALRKLNQADWVLYLPLILPAILEKARRDARLMALDQAGVVLQDTLLNQAFWTPLCRSWAPGERIVIAWKSSWDVQPLLELLKQQGLSCELA
;
A
#
# COMPACT_ATOMS: atom_id res chain seq x y z
N MET A 1 -3.32 -3.92 18.01
CA MET A 1 -2.49 -4.37 16.86
C MET A 1 -1.11 -4.68 17.42
N ASN A 2 -0.57 -5.88 17.16
CA ASN A 2 0.69 -6.33 17.79
C ASN A 2 1.86 -6.44 16.80
N VAL A 3 1.61 -6.19 15.51
CA VAL A 3 2.61 -6.18 14.44
C VAL A 3 2.34 -4.99 13.53
N PHE A 4 3.41 -4.37 13.02
CA PHE A 4 3.33 -3.25 12.10
C PHE A 4 3.87 -3.68 10.73
N PRO A 5 3.07 -3.61 9.65
CA PRO A 5 3.49 -4.11 8.35
C PRO A 5 4.52 -3.18 7.70
N LEU A 6 5.71 -3.71 7.44
CA LEU A 6 6.80 -3.01 6.74
C LEU A 6 7.40 -3.92 5.67
N PHE A 7 7.77 -3.31 4.54
CA PHE A 7 8.59 -3.97 3.53
C PHE A 7 10.04 -3.54 3.71
N PHE A 8 10.93 -4.52 3.88
CA PHE A 8 12.36 -4.27 4.08
C PHE A 8 13.11 -4.24 2.75
N ASN A 9 13.90 -3.19 2.50
CA ASN A 9 14.86 -3.18 1.41
C ASN A 9 16.14 -3.90 1.85
N LEU A 10 16.28 -5.16 1.44
CA LEU A 10 17.43 -6.01 1.77
C LEU A 10 18.54 -5.96 0.73
N THR A 11 18.43 -5.13 -0.32
CA THR A 11 19.46 -5.06 -1.37
C THR A 11 20.82 -4.70 -0.77
N GLY A 12 21.79 -5.60 -0.91
CA GLY A 12 23.14 -5.47 -0.38
C GLY A 12 23.26 -5.54 1.14
N LYS A 13 22.18 -5.81 1.88
CA LYS A 13 22.19 -5.90 3.35
C LYS A 13 22.64 -7.28 3.81
N ALA A 14 23.42 -7.33 4.89
CA ALA A 14 23.85 -8.59 5.49
C ALA A 14 22.67 -9.28 6.19
N VAL A 15 22.40 -10.53 5.83
CA VAL A 15 21.34 -11.34 6.46
C VAL A 15 21.93 -12.67 6.88
N VAL A 16 21.72 -13.05 8.14
CA VAL A 16 22.27 -14.30 8.68
C VAL A 16 21.15 -15.32 8.87
N VAL A 17 21.33 -16.51 8.31
CA VAL A 17 20.43 -17.65 8.49
C VAL A 17 21.14 -18.71 9.32
N VAL A 18 20.62 -18.99 10.51
CA VAL A 18 21.14 -20.02 11.41
C VAL A 18 20.35 -21.31 11.18
N GLY A 19 21.05 -22.34 10.69
CA GLY A 19 20.47 -23.60 10.24
C GLY A 19 20.78 -23.89 8.77
N GLY A 20 20.98 -25.16 8.44
CA GLY A 20 21.38 -25.61 7.09
C GLY A 20 20.46 -26.66 6.48
N GLY A 21 19.26 -26.84 7.04
CA GLY A 21 18.26 -27.78 6.52
C GLY A 21 17.37 -27.18 5.42
N SER A 22 16.38 -27.95 4.97
CA SER A 22 15.43 -27.55 3.92
C SER A 22 14.62 -26.29 4.27
N VAL A 23 14.33 -26.06 5.55
CA VAL A 23 13.63 -24.86 6.03
C VAL A 23 14.50 -23.61 5.82
N ALA A 24 15.77 -23.67 6.23
CA ALA A 24 16.73 -22.60 6.02
C ALA A 24 16.94 -22.34 4.52
N GLU A 25 17.08 -23.40 3.71
CA GLU A 25 17.20 -23.29 2.26
C GLU A 25 16.06 -22.49 1.62
N ARG A 26 14.80 -22.79 1.98
CA ARG A 26 13.64 -22.03 1.47
C ARG A 26 13.72 -20.54 1.82
N LYS A 27 14.21 -20.20 3.02
CA LYS A 27 14.38 -18.80 3.45
C LYS A 27 15.53 -18.13 2.70
N VAL A 28 16.67 -18.80 2.54
CA VAL A 28 17.82 -18.32 1.78
C VAL A 28 17.41 -17.96 0.35
N ARG A 29 16.64 -18.82 -0.34
CA ARG A 29 16.15 -18.52 -1.70
C ARG A 29 15.38 -17.21 -1.79
N LEU A 30 14.48 -16.95 -0.85
CA LEU A 30 13.69 -15.71 -0.82
C LEU A 30 14.56 -14.49 -0.52
N LEU A 31 15.50 -14.62 0.41
CA LEU A 31 16.41 -13.54 0.80
C LEU A 31 17.37 -13.16 -0.34
N LEU A 32 17.88 -14.14 -1.09
CA LEU A 32 18.70 -13.90 -2.27
C LEU A 32 17.91 -13.18 -3.37
N ARG A 33 16.65 -13.56 -3.61
CA ARG A 33 15.77 -12.85 -4.56
C ARG A 33 15.51 -11.40 -4.13
N ALA A 34 15.47 -11.13 -2.83
CA ALA A 34 15.38 -9.78 -2.27
C ALA A 34 16.72 -8.99 -2.29
N GLY A 35 17.78 -9.57 -2.87
CA GLY A 35 19.08 -8.93 -3.02
C GLY A 35 19.95 -8.92 -1.76
N ALA A 36 19.62 -9.74 -0.75
CA ALA A 36 20.40 -9.83 0.48
C ALA A 36 21.78 -10.46 0.27
N ARG A 37 22.78 -10.01 1.03
CA ARG A 37 24.04 -10.72 1.23
C ARG A 37 23.86 -11.75 2.33
N VAL A 38 23.57 -12.99 1.94
CA VAL A 38 23.19 -14.04 2.88
C VAL A 38 24.42 -14.79 3.39
N THR A 39 24.51 -14.95 4.72
CA THR A 39 25.47 -15.85 5.38
C THR A 39 24.70 -16.96 6.08
N VAL A 40 25.05 -18.22 5.82
CA VAL A 40 24.43 -19.40 6.43
C VAL A 40 25.35 -19.98 7.50
N VAL A 41 24.87 -20.08 8.73
CA VAL A 41 25.61 -20.63 9.88
C VAL A 41 25.01 -21.97 10.26
N ALA A 42 25.71 -23.06 9.99
CA ALA A 42 25.31 -24.39 10.43
C ALA A 42 26.47 -25.39 10.29
N PRO A 43 26.62 -26.37 11.21
CA PRO A 43 27.63 -27.44 11.07
C PRO A 43 27.42 -28.26 9.80
N GLU A 44 26.16 -28.51 9.45
CA GLU A 44 25.76 -29.23 8.24
C GLU A 44 24.79 -28.39 7.40
N GLN A 45 24.93 -28.50 6.08
CA GLN A 45 24.14 -27.73 5.11
C GLN A 45 23.71 -28.63 3.96
N THR A 46 22.53 -28.38 3.39
CA THR A 46 22.02 -29.11 2.22
C THR A 46 22.98 -28.98 1.02
N PRO A 47 22.93 -29.94 0.07
CA PRO A 47 23.72 -29.86 -1.16
C PRO A 47 23.49 -28.55 -1.93
N TRP A 48 22.26 -28.04 -1.97
CA TRP A 48 21.94 -26.80 -2.66
C TRP A 48 22.59 -25.57 -2.00
N LEU A 49 22.60 -25.49 -0.66
CA LEU A 49 23.28 -24.41 0.06
C LEU A 49 24.78 -24.42 -0.19
N ARG A 50 25.41 -25.60 -0.19
CA ARG A 50 26.83 -25.76 -0.50
C ARG A 50 27.16 -25.34 -1.93
N ALA A 51 26.37 -25.81 -2.90
CA ALA A 51 26.55 -25.42 -4.31
C ALA A 51 26.37 -23.92 -4.52
N SER A 52 25.39 -23.30 -3.84
CA SER A 52 25.16 -21.85 -3.92
C SER A 52 26.32 -21.06 -3.31
N ALA A 53 26.92 -21.54 -2.22
CA ALA A 53 28.12 -20.94 -1.64
C ALA A 53 29.32 -21.01 -2.60
N GLN A 54 29.52 -22.19 -3.22
CA GLN A 54 30.59 -22.40 -4.21
C GLN A 54 30.43 -21.50 -5.45
N ALA A 55 29.19 -21.25 -5.87
CA ALA A 55 28.87 -20.32 -6.95
C ALA A 55 29.01 -18.83 -6.55
N GLY A 56 29.38 -18.52 -5.30
CA GLY A 56 29.52 -17.16 -4.79
C GLY A 56 28.20 -16.43 -4.52
N ALA A 57 27.07 -17.14 -4.55
CA ALA A 57 25.75 -16.53 -4.32
C ALA A 57 25.48 -16.21 -2.84
N LEU A 58 26.16 -16.91 -1.92
CA LEU A 58 26.04 -16.73 -0.47
C LEU A 58 27.35 -17.09 0.23
N SER A 59 27.48 -16.72 1.50
CA SER A 59 28.58 -17.15 2.37
C SER A 59 28.12 -18.30 3.28
N SER A 60 28.99 -19.29 3.52
CA SER A 60 28.69 -20.41 4.42
C SER A 60 29.72 -20.52 5.54
N LEU A 61 29.24 -20.62 6.78
CA LEU A 61 30.01 -20.90 7.99
C LEU A 61 29.62 -22.29 8.51
N PHE A 62 30.54 -23.24 8.37
CA PHE A 62 30.36 -24.65 8.77
C PHE A 62 30.69 -24.84 10.26
N THR A 63 29.92 -24.19 11.13
CA THR A 63 30.17 -24.17 12.57
C THR A 63 28.87 -24.10 13.37
N ALA A 64 28.96 -24.39 14.66
CA ALA A 64 27.89 -24.12 15.61
C ALA A 64 27.68 -22.60 15.76
N PHE A 65 26.47 -22.21 16.12
CA PHE A 65 26.16 -20.79 16.32
C PHE A 65 26.89 -20.22 17.54
N VAL A 66 27.49 -19.04 17.37
CA VAL A 66 27.92 -18.12 18.44
C VAL A 66 27.41 -16.72 18.12
N ALA A 67 27.26 -15.87 19.15
CA ALA A 67 26.62 -14.56 19.02
C ALA A 67 27.36 -13.60 18.06
N GLU A 68 28.68 -13.77 17.92
CA GLU A 68 29.51 -12.97 17.02
C GLU A 68 29.08 -13.09 15.56
N HIS A 69 28.51 -14.23 15.15
CA HIS A 69 28.10 -14.47 13.76
C HIS A 69 26.99 -13.53 13.28
N ILE A 70 26.21 -12.94 14.19
CA ILE A 70 25.09 -12.06 13.85
C ILE A 70 25.37 -10.58 14.12
N ARG A 71 26.56 -10.24 14.63
CA ARG A 71 26.88 -8.88 15.09
C ARG A 71 26.63 -7.79 14.03
N GLU A 72 26.90 -8.10 12.77
CA GLU A 72 26.73 -7.17 11.65
C GLU A 72 25.49 -7.47 10.79
N ALA A 73 24.63 -8.38 11.26
CA ALA A 73 23.42 -8.74 10.53
C ALA A 73 22.43 -7.57 10.56
N TRP A 74 21.70 -7.39 9.47
CA TRP A 74 20.56 -6.49 9.39
C TRP A 74 19.24 -7.23 9.68
N LEU A 75 19.23 -8.54 9.43
CA LEU A 75 18.14 -9.47 9.72
C LEU A 75 18.73 -10.83 10.09
N VAL A 76 18.15 -11.48 11.08
CA VAL A 76 18.51 -12.84 11.52
C VAL A 76 17.33 -13.78 11.32
N ILE A 77 17.59 -14.96 10.76
CA ILE A 77 16.60 -16.04 10.64
C ILE A 77 17.10 -17.26 11.42
N ALA A 78 16.41 -17.65 12.47
CA ALA A 78 16.66 -18.91 13.18
C ALA A 78 15.79 -20.03 12.60
N ALA A 79 16.40 -20.92 11.83
CA ALA A 79 15.74 -21.98 11.08
C ALA A 79 16.37 -23.37 11.34
N THR A 80 16.76 -23.63 12.59
CA THR A 80 17.29 -24.94 12.98
C THR A 80 16.18 -25.89 13.42
N GLY A 81 16.43 -27.20 13.35
CA GLY A 81 15.55 -28.22 13.94
C GLY A 81 15.64 -28.32 15.47
N ARG A 82 16.50 -27.52 16.12
CA ARG A 82 16.72 -27.55 17.58
C ARG A 82 16.19 -26.28 18.21
N ARG A 83 15.07 -26.38 18.93
CA ARG A 83 14.42 -25.22 19.59
C ARG A 83 15.34 -24.46 20.54
N GLU A 84 16.24 -25.16 21.22
CA GLU A 84 17.22 -24.54 22.13
C GLU A 84 18.18 -23.60 21.39
N ILE A 85 18.70 -24.02 20.22
CA ILE A 85 19.56 -23.17 19.39
C ILE A 85 18.76 -21.96 18.90
N ASN A 86 17.53 -22.17 18.44
CA ASN A 86 16.68 -21.08 17.98
C ASN A 86 16.43 -20.02 19.08
N ARG A 87 16.25 -20.45 20.33
CA ARG A 87 16.13 -19.56 21.49
C ARG A 87 17.40 -18.78 21.75
N ILE A 88 18.56 -19.43 21.70
CA ILE A 88 19.87 -18.77 21.87
C ILE A 88 20.09 -17.71 20.78
N VAL A 89 19.74 -18.02 19.52
CA VAL A 89 19.81 -17.06 18.41
C VAL A 89 18.88 -15.87 18.64
N ALA A 90 17.65 -16.12 19.08
CA ALA A 90 16.69 -15.05 19.39
C ALA A 90 17.18 -14.12 20.51
N GLN A 91 17.71 -14.70 21.61
CA GLN A 91 18.27 -13.94 22.72
C GLN A 91 19.49 -13.10 22.29
N ALA A 92 20.39 -13.67 21.50
CA ALA A 92 21.55 -12.95 20.98
C ALA A 92 21.14 -11.80 20.04
N ALA A 93 20.13 -12.02 19.19
CA ALA A 93 19.60 -10.98 18.30
C ALA A 93 18.91 -9.86 19.10
N ASP A 94 18.12 -10.20 20.12
CA ASP A 94 17.44 -9.25 21.00
C ASP A 94 18.44 -8.36 21.76
N ALA A 95 19.50 -8.97 22.31
CA ALA A 95 20.59 -8.25 22.99
C ALA A 95 21.34 -7.26 22.08
N LEU A 96 21.27 -7.45 20.75
CA LEU A 96 21.84 -6.56 19.74
C LEU A 96 20.79 -5.68 19.03
N HIS A 97 19.53 -5.74 19.47
CA HIS A 97 18.38 -5.05 18.85
C HIS A 97 18.20 -5.37 17.34
N LEU A 98 18.50 -6.62 16.96
CA LEU A 98 18.40 -7.08 15.58
C LEU A 98 17.01 -7.69 15.30
N PRO A 99 16.39 -7.36 14.16
CA PRO A 99 15.22 -8.08 13.68
C PRO A 99 15.52 -9.58 13.56
N CYS A 100 14.71 -10.40 14.22
CA CYS A 100 14.88 -11.85 14.25
C CYS A 100 13.56 -12.56 13.93
N ASN A 101 13.60 -13.46 12.95
CA ASN A 101 12.53 -14.41 12.71
C ASN A 101 12.96 -15.80 13.17
N VAL A 102 12.26 -16.35 14.16
CA VAL A 102 12.37 -17.76 14.52
C VAL A 102 11.30 -18.53 13.76
N VAL A 103 11.73 -19.48 12.93
CA VAL A 103 10.78 -20.26 12.13
C VAL A 103 9.89 -21.10 13.05
N ASP A 104 8.58 -21.04 12.78
CA ASP A 104 7.52 -21.72 13.53
C ASP A 104 7.40 -21.34 15.01
N ASP A 105 8.04 -20.24 15.45
CA ASP A 105 7.91 -19.69 16.80
C ASP A 105 7.66 -18.18 16.77
N GLY A 106 6.38 -17.82 16.83
CA GLY A 106 5.94 -16.43 16.83
C GLY A 106 6.25 -15.67 18.13
N GLN A 107 6.43 -16.36 19.25
CA GLN A 107 6.72 -15.72 20.54
C GLN A 107 8.17 -15.26 20.63
N LEU A 108 9.09 -16.02 20.04
CA LEU A 108 10.52 -15.66 19.95
C LEU A 108 10.85 -14.74 18.77
N SER A 109 9.91 -14.49 17.87
CA SER A 109 10.12 -13.68 16.68
C SER A 109 9.80 -12.20 16.92
N THR A 110 10.75 -11.31 16.63
CA THR A 110 10.51 -9.86 16.59
C THR A 110 10.00 -9.40 15.22
N VAL A 111 10.24 -10.20 14.17
CA VAL A 111 9.66 -10.00 12.83
C VAL A 111 9.04 -11.27 12.29
N GLN A 112 7.96 -11.11 11.53
CA GLN A 112 7.22 -12.20 10.91
C GLN A 112 7.48 -12.23 9.40
N VAL A 113 7.63 -13.44 8.84
CA VAL A 113 7.64 -13.62 7.39
C VAL A 113 6.22 -13.92 6.93
N PRO A 114 5.55 -13.01 6.20
CA PRO A 114 4.16 -13.18 5.79
C PRO A 114 4.03 -14.18 4.63
N ALA A 115 2.79 -14.54 4.30
CA ALA A 115 2.48 -15.08 2.99
C ALA A 115 2.64 -13.96 1.96
N MET A 116 3.35 -14.20 0.85
CA MET A 116 3.71 -13.15 -0.12
C MET A 116 3.22 -13.52 -1.52
N ILE A 117 2.69 -12.54 -2.24
CA ILE A 117 2.48 -12.57 -3.67
C ILE A 117 3.49 -11.62 -4.29
N ASP A 118 4.29 -12.14 -5.21
CA ASP A 118 5.32 -11.40 -5.93
C ASP A 118 4.86 -11.15 -7.37
N ARG A 119 4.67 -9.86 -7.69
CA ARG A 119 4.41 -9.28 -9.01
C ARG A 119 5.38 -8.12 -9.23
N SER A 120 6.64 -8.31 -8.83
CA SER A 120 7.63 -7.25 -8.72
C SER A 120 7.61 -6.31 -9.94
N PRO A 121 7.57 -4.97 -9.72
CA PRO A 121 7.81 -4.29 -8.45
C PRO A 121 6.59 -4.22 -7.50
N LEU A 122 5.41 -4.73 -7.90
CA LEU A 122 4.26 -4.82 -7.01
C LEU A 122 4.38 -6.05 -6.11
N MET A 123 4.19 -5.88 -4.81
CA MET A 123 4.19 -6.99 -3.85
C MET A 123 3.02 -6.88 -2.90
N ILE A 124 2.46 -8.02 -2.50
CA ILE A 124 1.41 -8.11 -1.49
C ILE A 124 1.86 -9.05 -0.39
N ALA A 125 1.74 -8.60 0.85
CA ALA A 125 2.03 -9.40 2.05
C ALA A 125 0.75 -9.62 2.84
N VAL A 126 0.44 -10.88 3.13
CA VAL A 126 -0.72 -11.31 3.92
C VAL A 126 -0.22 -11.91 5.23
N SER A 127 -0.62 -11.33 6.35
CA SER A 127 -0.30 -11.84 7.69
C SER A 127 -1.56 -11.94 8.54
N SER A 128 -1.67 -13.04 9.28
CA SER A 128 -2.64 -13.20 10.37
C SER A 128 -2.02 -12.88 11.73
N ALA A 129 -0.88 -12.17 11.79
CA ALA A 129 -0.09 -11.97 13.01
C ALA A 129 0.28 -13.27 13.75
N GLY A 130 0.34 -14.40 13.04
CA GLY A 130 0.59 -15.73 13.61
C GLY A 130 -0.65 -16.49 14.10
N SER A 131 -1.85 -15.89 14.14
CA SER A 131 -3.06 -16.54 14.69
C SER A 131 -3.69 -17.58 13.76
N ALA A 132 -3.61 -17.40 12.44
CA ALA A 132 -4.23 -18.26 11.44
C ALA A 132 -3.39 -18.37 10.15
N PRO A 133 -2.24 -19.07 10.17
CA PRO A 133 -1.38 -19.24 8.99
C PRO A 133 -2.11 -19.87 7.78
N VAL A 134 -3.06 -20.77 8.04
CA VAL A 134 -3.88 -21.40 7.00
C VAL A 134 -4.77 -20.37 6.30
N LEU A 135 -5.37 -19.44 7.04
CA LEU A 135 -6.18 -18.36 6.47
C LEU A 135 -5.31 -17.43 5.62
N ALA A 136 -4.15 -17.01 6.12
CA ALA A 136 -3.21 -16.17 5.36
C ALA A 136 -2.79 -16.84 4.05
N ARG A 137 -2.57 -18.16 4.06
CA ARG A 137 -2.29 -18.93 2.85
C ARG A 137 -3.47 -18.94 1.87
N ARG A 138 -4.71 -19.16 2.35
CA ARG A 138 -5.92 -19.17 1.49
C ARG A 138 -6.18 -17.81 0.86
N VAL A 139 -6.02 -16.73 1.62
CA VAL A 139 -6.12 -15.36 1.09
C VAL A 139 -5.04 -15.09 0.04
N ARG A 140 -3.80 -15.55 0.27
CA ARG A 140 -2.74 -15.47 -0.75
C ARG A 140 -3.11 -16.22 -2.04
N GLU A 141 -3.61 -17.45 -1.92
CA GLU A 141 -4.05 -18.26 -3.08
C GLU A 141 -5.17 -17.57 -3.87
N TRP A 142 -6.13 -16.96 -3.17
CA TRP A 142 -7.21 -16.19 -3.80
C TRP A 142 -6.69 -14.92 -4.50
N ILE A 143 -5.82 -14.15 -3.87
CA ILE A 143 -5.24 -12.96 -4.51
C ILE A 143 -4.41 -13.36 -5.74
N GLU A 144 -3.67 -14.47 -5.68
CA GLU A 144 -2.91 -14.98 -6.82
C GLU A 144 -3.79 -15.37 -8.02
N SER A 145 -5.02 -15.85 -7.79
CA SER A 145 -5.94 -16.18 -8.89
C SER A 145 -6.53 -14.95 -9.56
N GLU A 146 -6.73 -13.87 -8.81
CA GLU A 146 -7.31 -12.63 -9.33
C GLU A 146 -6.26 -11.64 -9.88
N LEU A 147 -4.99 -11.78 -9.47
CA LEU A 147 -3.93 -10.83 -9.82
C LEU A 147 -2.97 -11.41 -10.87
N PRO A 148 -3.17 -11.10 -12.17
CA PRO A 148 -2.33 -11.63 -13.24
C PRO A 148 -0.90 -11.12 -13.17
N GLU A 149 0.04 -11.84 -13.81
CA GLU A 149 1.45 -11.45 -13.85
C GLU A 149 1.69 -10.09 -14.54
N SER A 150 0.84 -9.75 -15.52
CA SER A 150 0.89 -8.50 -16.29
C SER A 150 0.74 -7.23 -15.45
N VAL A 151 0.19 -7.33 -14.23
CA VAL A 151 0.16 -6.19 -13.29
C VAL A 151 1.59 -5.79 -12.87
N GLY A 152 2.51 -6.75 -12.80
CA GLY A 152 3.92 -6.47 -12.58
C GLY A 152 4.54 -5.69 -13.73
N ASP A 153 4.19 -6.01 -14.97
CA ASP A 153 4.64 -5.26 -16.16
C ASP A 153 4.13 -3.83 -16.16
N LEU A 154 2.86 -3.63 -15.80
CA LEU A 154 2.24 -2.31 -15.65
C LEU A 154 2.94 -1.50 -14.56
N ALA A 155 3.13 -2.09 -13.38
CA ALA A 155 3.84 -1.44 -12.28
C ALA A 155 5.30 -1.10 -12.67
N GLY A 156 5.97 -1.98 -13.40
CA GLY A 156 7.30 -1.76 -13.96
C GLY A 156 7.33 -0.60 -14.97
N LEU A 157 6.33 -0.51 -15.85
CA LEU A 157 6.18 0.59 -16.80
C LEU A 157 6.02 1.92 -16.06
N LEU A 158 5.08 2.00 -15.11
CA LEU A 158 4.86 3.21 -14.30
C LEU A 158 6.10 3.63 -13.51
N ALA A 159 6.84 2.66 -12.97
CA ALA A 159 8.08 2.92 -12.23
C ALA A 159 9.18 3.49 -13.13
N ARG A 160 9.40 2.90 -14.32
CA ARG A 160 10.41 3.38 -15.30
C ARG A 160 10.07 4.76 -15.84
N ARG A 161 8.79 5.07 -16.01
CA ARG A 161 8.30 6.35 -16.56
C ARG A 161 7.98 7.40 -15.50
N ARG A 162 8.37 7.18 -14.24
CA ARG A 162 8.03 8.07 -13.11
C ARG A 162 8.50 9.51 -13.29
N ALA A 163 9.69 9.72 -13.88
CA ALA A 163 10.22 11.05 -14.14
C ALA A 163 9.38 11.79 -15.19
N ASP A 164 9.11 11.13 -16.32
CA ASP A 164 8.30 11.65 -17.42
C ASP A 164 6.88 12.01 -16.95
N ILE A 165 6.23 11.14 -16.16
CA ILE A 165 4.91 11.41 -15.58
C ILE A 165 4.94 12.66 -14.70
N LYS A 166 5.96 12.83 -13.86
CA LYS A 166 6.09 14.01 -12.99
C LYS A 166 6.35 15.29 -13.78
N GLN A 167 7.07 15.19 -14.90
CA GLN A 167 7.35 16.33 -15.77
C GLN A 167 6.11 16.74 -16.57
N ALA A 168 5.37 15.78 -17.13
CA ALA A 168 4.14 16.01 -17.87
C ALA A 168 3.00 16.51 -16.95
N PHE A 169 2.95 16.00 -15.71
CA PHE A 169 1.92 16.33 -14.73
C PHE A 169 2.58 16.75 -13.40
N PRO A 170 2.92 18.04 -13.23
CA PRO A 170 3.55 18.55 -12.01
C PRO A 170 2.62 18.51 -10.78
N GLU A 171 1.33 18.70 -11.01
CA GLU A 171 0.32 18.75 -9.97
C GLU A 171 -0.15 17.35 -9.52
N VAL A 172 -0.52 17.22 -8.24
CA VAL A 172 -0.92 15.92 -7.66
C VAL A 172 -2.22 15.39 -8.26
N HIS A 173 -3.22 16.25 -8.46
CA HIS A 173 -4.53 15.88 -9.01
C HIS A 173 -4.41 15.45 -10.48
N THR A 174 -3.71 16.22 -11.34
CA THR A 174 -3.52 15.84 -12.75
C THR A 174 -2.78 14.52 -12.93
N ARG A 175 -1.75 14.25 -12.10
CA ARG A 175 -1.12 12.91 -12.05
C ARG A 175 -2.09 11.81 -11.68
N ARG A 176 -2.98 12.05 -10.72
CA ARG A 176 -3.97 11.03 -10.33
C ARG A 176 -4.90 10.71 -11.49
N HIS A 177 -5.39 11.71 -12.20
CA HIS A 177 -6.23 11.47 -13.37
C HIS A 177 -5.49 10.71 -14.46
N PHE A 178 -4.21 11.02 -14.68
CA PHE A 178 -3.39 10.23 -15.58
C PHE A 178 -3.29 8.77 -15.13
N PHE A 179 -3.08 8.52 -13.83
CA PHE A 179 -3.10 7.15 -13.30
C PHE A 179 -4.47 6.48 -13.48
N ASP A 180 -5.58 7.12 -13.13
CA ASP A 180 -6.93 6.57 -13.33
C ASP A 180 -7.16 6.24 -14.83
N TYR A 181 -6.79 7.14 -15.74
CA TYR A 181 -6.91 6.91 -17.19
C TYR A 181 -6.07 5.71 -17.69
N VAL A 182 -4.83 5.59 -17.21
CA VAL A 182 -3.94 4.49 -17.59
C VAL A 182 -4.41 3.17 -16.97
N LEU A 183 -4.81 3.18 -15.70
CA LEU A 183 -5.17 1.98 -14.94
C LEU A 183 -6.55 1.44 -15.31
N ASP A 184 -7.51 2.31 -15.64
CA ASP A 184 -8.87 1.92 -16.05
C ASP A 184 -9.05 1.88 -17.58
N GLY A 185 -7.99 2.18 -18.32
CA GLY A 185 -7.97 2.20 -19.78
C GLY A 185 -7.58 0.86 -20.42
N HIS A 186 -7.14 0.92 -21.68
CA HIS A 186 -6.79 -0.25 -22.48
C HIS A 186 -5.33 -0.75 -22.27
N ILE A 187 -4.46 0.06 -21.66
CA ILE A 187 -3.04 -0.29 -21.46
C ILE A 187 -2.86 -1.58 -20.64
N PRO A 188 -3.59 -1.82 -19.53
CA PRO A 188 -3.52 -3.08 -18.79
C PRO A 188 -3.88 -4.30 -19.64
N ASP A 189 -4.90 -4.19 -20.50
CA ASP A 189 -5.33 -5.28 -21.39
C ASP A 189 -4.27 -5.61 -22.44
N LEU A 190 -3.60 -4.60 -23.01
CA LEU A 190 -2.48 -4.81 -23.94
C LEU A 190 -1.35 -5.58 -23.28
N LEU A 191 -1.00 -5.22 -22.03
CA LEU A 191 0.02 -5.93 -21.26
C LEU A 191 -0.42 -7.35 -20.92
N ALA A 192 -1.68 -7.56 -20.55
CA ALA A 192 -2.25 -8.89 -20.31
C ALA A 192 -2.21 -9.78 -21.57
N GLN A 193 -2.31 -9.19 -22.76
CA GLN A 193 -2.18 -9.88 -24.05
C GLN A 193 -0.73 -10.06 -24.52
N GLY A 194 0.27 -9.60 -23.75
CA GLY A 194 1.69 -9.64 -24.14
C GLY A 194 2.08 -8.63 -25.21
N LYS A 195 1.22 -7.65 -25.52
CA LYS A 195 1.44 -6.61 -26.54
C LYS A 195 2.20 -5.41 -25.97
N SER A 196 3.41 -5.65 -25.44
CA SER A 196 4.18 -4.63 -24.71
C SER A 196 4.51 -3.40 -25.56
N THR A 197 4.77 -3.56 -26.87
CA THR A 197 5.08 -2.45 -27.77
C THR A 197 3.87 -1.54 -27.98
N GLU A 198 2.68 -2.12 -28.18
CA GLU A 198 1.42 -1.36 -28.33
C GLU A 198 1.08 -0.64 -27.02
N ALA A 199 1.26 -1.32 -25.88
CA ALA A 199 1.04 -0.74 -24.56
C ALA A 199 1.93 0.48 -24.32
N LEU A 200 3.21 0.40 -24.72
CA LEU A 200 4.16 1.51 -24.59
C LEU A 200 3.76 2.69 -25.49
N ALA A 201 3.38 2.42 -26.74
CA ALA A 201 2.94 3.46 -27.67
C ALA A 201 1.66 4.16 -27.17
N ALA A 202 0.69 3.41 -26.64
CA ALA A 202 -0.52 3.97 -26.04
C ALA A 202 -0.21 4.80 -24.79
N PHE A 203 0.76 4.37 -23.98
CA PHE A 203 1.21 5.13 -22.82
C PHE A 203 1.91 6.44 -23.21
N ASP A 204 2.74 6.42 -24.25
CA ASP A 204 3.40 7.62 -24.78
C ASP A 204 2.40 8.63 -25.36
N ASP A 205 1.39 8.15 -26.08
CA ASP A 205 0.28 8.98 -26.56
C ASP A 205 -0.51 9.59 -25.39
N ALA A 206 -0.77 8.80 -24.33
CA ALA A 206 -1.44 9.28 -23.12
C ALA A 206 -0.62 10.34 -22.35
N LEU A 207 0.71 10.27 -22.38
CA LEU A 207 1.58 11.29 -21.80
C LEU A 207 1.54 12.61 -22.59
N GLN A 208 1.39 12.55 -23.91
CA GLN A 208 1.37 13.73 -24.79
C GLN A 208 -0.01 14.42 -24.80
N LYS A 209 -1.08 13.63 -24.78
CA LYS A 209 -2.44 14.13 -24.66
C LYS A 209 -2.64 14.60 -23.23
N GLN A 210 -2.54 15.92 -23.00
CA GLN A 210 -3.04 16.50 -21.75
C GLN A 210 -4.44 15.96 -21.51
N THR A 211 -4.63 15.31 -20.36
CA THR A 211 -5.91 14.76 -19.93
C THR A 211 -6.98 15.81 -20.21
N PRO A 212 -8.09 15.48 -20.90
CA PRO A 212 -9.10 16.47 -21.29
C PRO A 212 -9.45 17.36 -20.10
N GLN A 213 -9.63 18.66 -20.33
CA GLN A 213 -9.96 19.64 -19.29
C GLN A 213 -11.12 19.11 -18.43
N GLN A 214 -10.83 18.69 -17.20
CA GLN A 214 -11.82 18.07 -16.32
C GLN A 214 -12.39 19.11 -15.37
N HIS A 215 -13.69 19.10 -15.19
CA HIS A 215 -14.37 19.93 -14.20
C HIS A 215 -14.11 19.38 -12.80
N VAL A 216 -14.06 20.25 -11.79
CA VAL A 216 -14.09 19.81 -10.39
C VAL A 216 -15.37 19.01 -10.16
N GLN A 217 -15.24 17.83 -9.57
CA GLN A 217 -16.35 16.95 -9.25
C GLN A 217 -16.69 17.07 -7.77
N VAL A 218 -17.90 17.50 -7.46
CA VAL A 218 -18.40 17.56 -6.09
C VAL A 218 -19.41 16.45 -5.87
N THR A 219 -19.13 15.58 -4.92
CA THR A 219 -20.08 14.57 -4.42
C THR A 219 -20.60 15.04 -3.08
N ILE A 220 -21.92 15.18 -2.95
CA ILE A 220 -22.55 15.37 -1.66
C ILE A 220 -22.89 14.00 -1.09
N LEU A 221 -22.43 13.77 0.13
CA LEU A 221 -22.66 12.55 0.89
C LEU A 221 -23.60 12.86 2.05
N PRO A 222 -24.89 12.47 1.98
CA PRO A 222 -25.81 12.60 3.10
C PRO A 222 -25.40 11.66 4.23
N ILE A 223 -25.16 12.21 5.41
CA ILE A 223 -24.86 11.44 6.62
C ILE A 223 -26.05 11.57 7.56
N ALA A 224 -26.70 10.44 7.81
CA ALA A 224 -27.97 10.39 8.51
C ALA A 224 -27.84 10.66 10.01
N ASP A 225 -26.99 9.90 10.68
CA ASP A 225 -26.67 10.11 12.08
C ASP A 225 -25.35 9.43 12.47
N LEU A 226 -24.77 10.01 13.51
CA LEU A 226 -23.45 9.84 14.13
C LEU A 226 -23.06 8.43 14.63
N GLU A 227 -23.76 7.34 14.31
CA GLU A 227 -23.59 6.08 15.08
C GLU A 227 -23.25 4.83 14.27
N ALA A 228 -23.28 4.85 12.93
CA ALA A 228 -22.94 3.64 12.17
C ALA A 228 -22.10 3.91 10.93
N VAL A 229 -20.77 3.85 11.12
CA VAL A 229 -19.79 3.72 10.02
C VAL A 229 -20.16 2.55 9.09
N ASP A 230 -20.73 1.49 9.65
CA ASP A 230 -21.15 0.28 8.92
C ASP A 230 -22.38 0.48 8.02
N LEU A 231 -23.10 1.60 8.14
CA LEU A 231 -24.21 1.97 7.26
C LEU A 231 -23.78 2.82 6.06
N LEU A 232 -22.48 3.12 5.91
CA LEU A 232 -21.99 3.75 4.70
C LEU A 232 -22.23 2.83 3.51
N THR A 233 -22.90 3.35 2.48
CA THR A 233 -23.08 2.61 1.23
C THR A 233 -21.71 2.36 0.58
N LEU A 234 -21.60 1.28 -0.19
CA LEU A 234 -20.37 1.03 -0.97
C LEU A 234 -20.05 2.19 -1.93
N ARG A 235 -21.07 2.92 -2.40
CA ARG A 235 -20.88 4.12 -3.22
C ARG A 235 -20.25 5.26 -2.42
N ALA A 236 -20.76 5.54 -1.22
CA ALA A 236 -20.19 6.54 -0.32
C ALA A 236 -18.73 6.25 0.04
N LEU A 237 -18.44 4.99 0.41
CA LEU A 237 -17.09 4.55 0.75
C LEU A 237 -16.11 4.70 -0.44
N ARG A 238 -16.55 4.37 -1.65
CA ARG A 238 -15.75 4.58 -2.87
C ARG A 238 -15.44 6.07 -3.09
N LYS A 239 -16.42 6.95 -2.90
CA LYS A 239 -16.23 8.40 -3.06
C LYS A 239 -15.27 8.98 -2.03
N LEU A 240 -15.37 8.57 -0.76
CA LEU A 240 -14.41 8.96 0.29
C LEU A 240 -12.98 8.51 -0.02
N ASN A 241 -12.80 7.29 -0.52
CA ASN A 241 -11.48 6.76 -0.91
C ASN A 241 -10.87 7.46 -2.13
N GLN A 242 -11.68 8.13 -2.95
CA GLN A 242 -11.25 8.83 -4.17
C GLN A 242 -11.07 10.34 -3.98
N ALA A 243 -11.47 10.88 -2.82
CA ALA A 243 -11.52 12.30 -2.57
C ALA A 243 -10.14 12.97 -2.48
N ASP A 244 -10.01 14.15 -3.09
CA ASP A 244 -8.97 15.15 -2.84
C ASP A 244 -9.23 15.92 -1.57
N TRP A 245 -10.49 16.31 -1.39
CA TRP A 245 -10.98 17.06 -0.25
C TRP A 245 -12.17 16.35 0.36
N VAL A 246 -12.18 16.28 1.70
CA VAL A 246 -13.37 15.92 2.46
C VAL A 246 -13.72 17.13 3.32
N LEU A 247 -14.81 17.79 2.93
CA LEU A 247 -15.42 18.84 3.73
C LEU A 247 -16.44 18.20 4.65
N TYR A 248 -16.37 18.48 5.94
CA TYR A 248 -17.18 17.77 6.93
C TYR A 248 -17.73 18.72 7.98
N LEU A 249 -18.98 18.50 8.37
CA LEU A 249 -19.53 19.11 9.58
C LEU A 249 -18.78 18.55 10.81
N PRO A 250 -18.41 19.38 11.81
CA PRO A 250 -17.79 18.93 13.07
C PRO A 250 -18.57 17.84 13.82
N LEU A 251 -19.84 17.64 13.47
CA LEU A 251 -20.72 16.59 13.96
C LEU A 251 -20.52 15.24 13.23
N ILE A 252 -19.42 15.04 12.50
CA ILE A 252 -19.14 13.76 11.82
C ILE A 252 -18.14 12.95 12.63
N LEU A 253 -18.43 11.66 12.79
CA LEU A 253 -17.55 10.74 13.50
C LEU A 253 -16.15 10.69 12.86
N PRO A 254 -15.06 10.76 13.66
CA PRO A 254 -13.70 10.55 13.17
C PRO A 254 -13.53 9.26 12.36
N ALA A 255 -14.23 8.19 12.74
CA ALA A 255 -14.17 6.90 12.08
C ALA A 255 -14.71 6.90 10.63
N ILE A 256 -15.56 7.86 10.24
CA ILE A 256 -15.96 8.08 8.83
C ILE A 256 -14.83 8.77 8.08
N LEU A 257 -14.18 9.77 8.69
CA LEU A 257 -13.05 10.48 8.10
C LEU A 257 -11.83 9.56 7.92
N GLU A 258 -11.64 8.57 8.80
CA GLU A 258 -10.62 7.52 8.64
C GLU A 258 -10.85 6.63 7.40
N LYS A 259 -12.06 6.61 6.83
CA LYS A 259 -12.35 5.94 5.56
C LYS A 259 -11.97 6.78 4.34
N ALA A 260 -11.68 8.06 4.53
CA ALA A 260 -11.14 8.87 3.47
C ALA A 260 -9.73 8.40 3.12
N ARG A 261 -9.32 8.74 1.89
CA ARG A 261 -7.96 8.55 1.44
C ARG A 261 -6.98 9.24 2.41
N ARG A 262 -5.87 8.58 2.76
CA ARG A 262 -4.92 9.07 3.79
C ARG A 262 -4.31 10.44 3.53
N ASP A 263 -4.19 10.86 2.27
CA ASP A 263 -3.65 12.14 1.84
C ASP A 263 -4.74 13.14 1.40
N ALA A 264 -6.02 12.82 1.63
CA ALA A 264 -7.10 13.77 1.40
C ALA A 264 -7.00 14.95 2.37
N ARG A 265 -7.26 16.15 1.86
CA ARG A 265 -7.36 17.37 2.67
C ARG A 265 -8.68 17.35 3.42
N LEU A 266 -8.62 17.39 4.75
CA LEU A 266 -9.80 17.47 5.60
C LEU A 266 -10.04 18.93 5.98
N MET A 267 -11.25 19.41 5.80
CA MET A 267 -11.67 20.76 6.21
C MET A 267 -13.00 20.70 6.92
N ALA A 268 -13.03 21.19 8.16
CA ALA A 268 -14.26 21.37 8.89
C ALA A 268 -15.09 22.51 8.26
N LEU A 269 -16.39 22.28 8.14
CA LEU A 269 -17.39 23.26 7.72
C LEU A 269 -17.95 23.97 8.95
N ASP A 270 -17.10 24.75 9.63
CA ASP A 270 -17.48 25.58 10.76
C ASP A 270 -17.18 27.07 10.48
N GLN A 271 -18.19 27.92 10.62
CA GLN A 271 -17.98 29.35 10.74
C GLN A 271 -18.14 29.74 12.20
N ALA A 272 -17.05 30.17 12.85
CA ALA A 272 -17.06 30.71 14.20
C ALA A 272 -17.68 29.78 15.29
N GLY A 273 -17.59 28.45 15.12
CA GLY A 273 -18.07 27.47 16.10
C GLY A 273 -19.57 27.19 16.08
N VAL A 274 -20.34 27.78 15.15
CA VAL A 274 -21.77 27.51 14.96
C VAL A 274 -22.00 27.04 13.52
N VAL A 275 -22.64 25.88 13.36
CA VAL A 275 -22.99 25.35 12.04
C VAL A 275 -24.48 25.55 11.78
N LEU A 276 -24.82 26.62 11.07
CA LEU A 276 -26.18 26.84 10.57
C LEU A 276 -26.22 26.53 9.07
N GLN A 277 -27.26 25.80 8.64
CA GLN A 277 -27.47 25.48 7.23
C GLN A 277 -27.46 26.76 6.38
N ASP A 278 -28.13 27.82 6.84
CA ASP A 278 -28.20 29.11 6.13
C ASP A 278 -26.81 29.75 5.90
N THR A 279 -25.87 29.54 6.83
CA THR A 279 -24.50 30.04 6.69
C THR A 279 -23.76 29.29 5.58
N LEU A 280 -23.93 27.97 5.53
CA LEU A 280 -23.36 27.14 4.47
C LEU A 280 -24.14 27.27 3.16
N LEU A 281 -25.33 27.83 3.12
CA LEU A 281 -26.04 28.15 1.87
C LEU A 281 -25.70 29.57 1.36
N ASN A 282 -24.76 30.27 1.99
CA ASN A 282 -24.29 31.56 1.52
C ASN A 282 -23.21 31.41 0.44
N GLN A 283 -23.42 32.04 -0.72
CA GLN A 283 -22.47 32.03 -1.83
C GLN A 283 -21.09 32.58 -1.45
N ALA A 284 -21.02 33.54 -0.53
CA ALA A 284 -19.75 34.14 -0.07
C ALA A 284 -18.86 33.12 0.66
N PHE A 285 -19.44 32.09 1.28
CA PHE A 285 -18.69 31.01 1.91
C PHE A 285 -17.99 30.13 0.86
N TRP A 286 -18.71 29.72 -0.18
CA TRP A 286 -18.21 28.77 -1.18
C TRP A 286 -17.31 29.39 -2.24
N THR A 287 -17.52 30.66 -2.59
CA THR A 287 -16.81 31.28 -3.73
C THR A 287 -15.28 31.21 -3.60
N PRO A 288 -14.66 31.55 -2.44
CA PRO A 288 -13.21 31.42 -2.26
C PRO A 288 -12.74 29.96 -2.35
N LEU A 289 -13.53 29.03 -1.78
CA LEU A 289 -13.21 27.61 -1.74
C LEU A 289 -13.26 26.98 -3.14
N CYS A 290 -14.31 27.28 -3.91
CA CYS A 290 -14.48 26.82 -5.29
C CYS A 290 -13.31 27.31 -6.18
N ARG A 291 -12.85 28.54 -5.98
CA ARG A 291 -11.69 29.11 -6.71
C ARG A 291 -10.36 28.47 -6.31
N SER A 292 -10.27 27.91 -5.12
CA SER A 292 -9.06 27.22 -4.64
C SER A 292 -8.91 25.81 -5.21
N TRP A 293 -10.00 25.23 -5.73
CA TRP A 293 -9.98 23.87 -6.27
C TRP A 293 -9.44 23.85 -7.69
N ALA A 294 -8.62 22.86 -7.96
CA ALA A 294 -8.03 22.68 -9.27
C ALA A 294 -8.92 21.79 -10.16
N PRO A 295 -8.97 22.05 -11.48
CA PRO A 295 -9.63 21.17 -12.45
C PRO A 295 -9.31 19.68 -12.22
N GLY A 296 -10.35 18.85 -12.12
CA GLY A 296 -10.25 17.41 -11.85
C GLY A 296 -10.34 17.02 -10.36
N GLU A 297 -10.11 17.94 -9.41
CA GLU A 297 -10.22 17.59 -7.99
C GLU A 297 -11.60 17.01 -7.64
N ARG A 298 -11.59 15.93 -6.85
CA ARG A 298 -12.79 15.27 -6.34
C ARG A 298 -13.06 15.75 -4.92
N ILE A 299 -14.15 16.48 -4.74
CA ILE A 299 -14.56 17.04 -3.46
C ILE A 299 -15.71 16.19 -2.91
N VAL A 300 -15.56 15.68 -1.70
CA VAL A 300 -16.67 15.07 -0.96
C VAL A 300 -17.14 16.07 0.10
N ILE A 301 -18.43 16.41 0.05
CA ILE A 301 -19.07 17.24 1.06
C ILE A 301 -19.96 16.33 1.89
N ALA A 302 -19.55 16.07 3.12
CA ALA A 302 -20.33 15.32 4.07
C ALA A 302 -21.40 16.24 4.68
N TRP A 303 -22.64 16.01 4.28
CA TRP A 303 -23.79 16.87 4.54
C TRP A 303 -24.76 16.18 5.50
N LYS A 304 -25.43 16.95 6.36
CA LYS A 304 -26.42 16.39 7.27
C LYS A 304 -27.63 15.90 6.46
N SER A 305 -28.05 14.63 6.61
CA SER A 305 -29.16 14.09 5.80
C SER A 305 -30.48 14.83 6.03
N SER A 306 -30.67 15.39 7.23
CA SER A 306 -31.87 16.13 7.60
C SER A 306 -31.94 17.51 6.92
N TRP A 307 -30.87 17.95 6.26
CA TRP A 307 -30.80 19.21 5.54
C TRP A 307 -31.09 18.99 4.07
N ASP A 308 -31.97 19.82 3.51
CA ASP A 308 -32.19 19.82 2.07
C ASP A 308 -30.87 20.12 1.33
N VAL A 309 -30.57 19.25 0.38
CA VAL A 309 -29.34 19.27 -0.41
C VAL A 309 -29.50 20.08 -1.69
N GLN A 310 -30.72 20.28 -2.17
CA GLN A 310 -30.97 20.96 -3.46
C GLN A 310 -30.41 22.38 -3.51
N PRO A 311 -30.58 23.24 -2.48
CA PRO A 311 -30.05 24.60 -2.52
C PRO A 311 -28.52 24.63 -2.62
N LEU A 312 -27.84 23.67 -1.97
CA LEU A 312 -26.39 23.55 -2.07
C LEU A 312 -25.94 23.08 -3.45
N LEU A 313 -26.63 22.10 -4.04
CA LEU A 313 -26.35 21.62 -5.39
C LEU A 313 -26.48 22.74 -6.42
N GLU A 314 -27.55 23.54 -6.34
CA GLU A 314 -27.78 24.67 -7.23
C GLU A 314 -26.67 25.72 -7.09
N LEU A 315 -26.33 26.09 -5.85
CA LEU A 315 -25.27 27.05 -5.55
C LEU A 315 -23.92 26.61 -6.13
N LEU A 316 -23.55 25.33 -5.96
CA LEU A 316 -22.28 24.80 -6.47
C LEU A 316 -22.28 24.69 -8.00
N LYS A 317 -23.41 24.31 -8.61
CA LYS A 317 -23.55 24.29 -10.08
C LYS A 317 -23.43 25.69 -10.69
N GLN A 318 -23.94 26.73 -10.02
CA GLN A 318 -23.77 28.13 -10.44
C GLN A 318 -22.29 28.57 -10.46
N GLN A 319 -21.41 27.90 -9.71
CA GLN A 319 -19.96 28.11 -9.75
C GLN A 319 -19.26 27.31 -10.88
N GLY A 320 -20.02 26.63 -11.74
CA GLY A 320 -19.48 25.83 -12.85
C GLY A 320 -18.96 24.45 -12.45
N LEU A 321 -19.34 23.95 -11.28
CA LEU A 321 -18.91 22.66 -10.75
C LEU A 321 -19.83 21.52 -11.21
N SER A 322 -19.26 20.34 -11.41
CA SER A 322 -20.03 19.13 -11.68
C SER A 322 -20.44 18.48 -10.36
N CYS A 323 -21.73 18.51 -10.01
CA CYS A 323 -22.20 18.03 -8.71
C CYS A 323 -23.08 16.77 -8.83
N GLU A 324 -22.90 15.81 -7.92
CA GLU A 324 -23.74 14.62 -7.77
C GLU A 324 -24.08 14.31 -6.31
N LEU A 325 -25.11 13.49 -6.09
CA LEU A 325 -25.50 12.94 -4.79
C LEU A 325 -25.16 11.44 -4.75
N ALA A 326 -24.46 11.01 -3.70
CA ALA A 326 -24.04 9.61 -3.51
C ALA A 326 -24.97 8.80 -2.62
#